data_AF-G2EEA1-F1
#
_entry.id   AF-G2EEA1-F1
#
_cell.length_a   1.000
_cell.length_b   1.000
_cell.length_c   1.000
_cell.angle_alpha   90.00
_cell.angle_beta   90.00
_cell.angle_gamma   90.00
#
_symmetry.space_group_name_H-M   'P 1'
#
loop_
_entity.id
_entity.type
_entity.pdbx_description
1 polymer ?
#
loop_
_entity_poly.entity_id
_entity_poly.type
_entity_poly.pdbx_seq_one_letter_code
_entity_poly.pdbx_strand_id
1 'polypeptide(L)'
;MEMIGNNELVVFGSGSKSPERDVFVHILLKDDLIIEKYNISGFYSNLKKLNIFHDSELNIEATAFRDKQIFLFNRKKNLVLTFNYLILLAYLKGEASFPIPYIQQFSLPKINGIEAGFSGATVLKNESKIIFTVSVENTNNAYKDGEILGSFIGMINITDNTVSPVINFCPIPNMEENLKVESVTVQEEVSIGKTKLILITDDDLGNSILLESILLW
;
A
#
# COMPACT_ATOMS: atom_id res chain seq x y z
N MET A 1 -1.67 -4.36 -5.82
CA MET A 1 -2.37 -5.64 -6.11
C MET A 1 -2.46 -6.38 -4.80
N GLU A 2 -3.56 -7.07 -4.51
CA GLU A 2 -3.72 -7.81 -3.26
C GLU A 2 -4.63 -9.03 -3.44
N MET A 3 -4.31 -10.13 -2.75
CA MET A 3 -5.09 -11.36 -2.83
C MET A 3 -6.13 -11.38 -1.71
N ILE A 4 -7.38 -11.70 -2.06
CA ILE A 4 -8.52 -11.74 -1.15
C ILE A 4 -8.93 -13.20 -0.95
N GLY A 5 -8.81 -13.72 0.27
CA GLY A 5 -9.14 -15.12 0.54
C GLY A 5 -8.13 -16.07 -0.08
N ASN A 6 -8.54 -16.93 -1.02
CA ASN A 6 -7.65 -17.84 -1.78
C ASN A 6 -7.89 -17.77 -3.30
N ASN A 7 -9.00 -17.18 -3.73
CA ASN A 7 -9.53 -17.34 -5.09
C ASN A 7 -9.87 -15.99 -5.73
N GLU A 8 -9.34 -14.89 -5.20
CA GLU A 8 -9.69 -13.55 -5.64
C GLU A 8 -8.45 -12.65 -5.57
N LEU A 9 -8.27 -11.82 -6.58
CA LEU A 9 -7.17 -10.89 -6.69
C LEU A 9 -7.73 -9.52 -7.10
N VAL A 10 -7.29 -8.48 -6.40
CA VAL A 10 -7.70 -7.11 -6.68
C VAL A 10 -6.51 -6.24 -7.05
N VAL A 11 -6.74 -5.32 -7.97
CA VAL A 11 -5.75 -4.32 -8.39
C VAL A 11 -6.40 -2.95 -8.40
N PHE A 12 -5.84 -2.02 -7.66
CA PHE A 12 -6.18 -0.60 -7.70
C PHE A 12 -5.12 0.13 -8.52
N GLY A 13 -5.54 0.94 -9.48
CA GLY A 13 -4.68 1.97 -10.05
C GLY A 13 -4.47 3.10 -9.03
N SER A 14 -3.35 3.83 -9.10
CA SER A 14 -2.97 4.72 -7.99
C SER A 14 -3.86 5.96 -7.81
N GLY A 15 -4.65 6.35 -8.81
CA GLY A 15 -5.48 7.56 -8.77
C GLY A 15 -4.71 8.88 -8.83
N SER A 16 -3.37 8.84 -9.00
CA SER A 16 -2.52 10.03 -9.09
C SER A 16 -2.62 10.77 -10.41
N LYS A 17 -2.96 10.06 -11.49
CA LYS A 17 -3.24 10.65 -12.80
C LYS A 17 -4.62 10.23 -13.25
N SER A 18 -5.61 11.08 -13.03
CA SER A 18 -7.00 10.83 -13.38
C SER A 18 -7.28 11.37 -14.79
N PRO A 19 -7.98 10.61 -15.66
CA PRO A 19 -8.62 9.33 -15.40
C PRO A 19 -7.75 8.08 -15.66
N GLU A 20 -6.51 8.24 -16.14
CA GLU A 20 -5.69 7.13 -16.67
C GLU A 20 -5.34 6.05 -15.62
N ARG A 21 -5.21 6.44 -14.36
CA ARG A 21 -4.92 5.57 -13.21
C ARG A 21 -6.15 5.31 -12.33
N ASP A 22 -7.35 5.61 -12.82
CA ASP A 22 -8.62 5.40 -12.10
C ASP A 22 -9.26 4.06 -12.49
N VAL A 23 -8.56 2.97 -12.18
CA VAL A 23 -8.99 1.60 -12.51
C VAL A 23 -9.04 0.72 -11.28
N PHE A 24 -10.06 -0.12 -11.19
CA PHE A 24 -10.09 -1.29 -10.32
C PHE A 24 -10.24 -2.54 -11.18
N VAL A 25 -9.40 -3.54 -10.94
CA VAL A 25 -9.50 -4.86 -11.58
C VAL A 25 -9.80 -5.88 -10.49
N HIS A 26 -10.85 -6.65 -10.69
CA HIS A 26 -11.30 -7.72 -9.80
C HIS A 26 -11.23 -9.03 -10.56
N ILE A 27 -10.39 -9.95 -10.07
CA ILE A 27 -10.03 -11.18 -10.75
C ILE A 27 -10.47 -12.34 -9.87
N LEU A 28 -11.36 -13.18 -10.38
CA LEU A 28 -11.79 -14.40 -9.69
C LEU A 28 -11.00 -15.59 -10.26
N LEU A 29 -10.24 -16.24 -9.38
CA LEU A 29 -9.43 -17.43 -9.64
C LEU A 29 -10.29 -18.68 -9.39
N LYS A 30 -11.30 -18.89 -10.23
CA LYS A 30 -12.10 -20.13 -10.27
C LYS A 30 -11.52 -21.09 -11.30
N ASP A 31 -12.24 -22.18 -11.62
CA ASP A 31 -11.87 -23.09 -12.72
C ASP A 31 -11.64 -22.32 -14.04
N ASP A 32 -12.48 -21.31 -14.28
CA ASP A 32 -12.28 -20.30 -15.31
C ASP A 32 -11.88 -18.95 -14.68
N LEU A 33 -10.84 -18.31 -15.26
CA LEU A 33 -10.39 -16.98 -14.87
C LEU A 33 -11.42 -15.93 -15.32
N ILE A 34 -12.05 -15.23 -14.37
CA ILE A 34 -12.95 -14.11 -14.65
C ILE A 34 -12.25 -12.81 -14.28
N ILE A 35 -12.12 -11.89 -15.24
CA ILE A 35 -11.50 -10.57 -15.04
C ILE A 35 -12.57 -9.49 -15.25
N GLU A 36 -12.91 -8.78 -14.18
CA GLU A 36 -13.81 -7.64 -14.20
C GLU A 36 -12.99 -6.35 -14.06
N LYS A 37 -13.23 -5.36 -14.92
CA LYS A 37 -12.54 -4.06 -14.89
C LYS A 37 -13.56 -2.95 -14.70
N TYR A 38 -13.31 -2.09 -13.72
CA TYR A 38 -14.18 -0.98 -13.34
C TYR A 38 -13.42 0.35 -13.46
N ASN A 39 -14.09 1.36 -14.00
CA ASN A 39 -13.65 2.75 -13.83
C ASN A 39 -14.03 3.21 -12.42
N ILE A 40 -13.06 3.74 -11.67
CA ILE A 40 -13.26 4.16 -10.28
C ILE A 40 -13.04 5.66 -10.08
N SER A 41 -13.15 6.47 -11.13
CA SER A 41 -12.97 7.92 -11.04
C SER A 41 -13.94 8.57 -10.05
N GLY A 42 -15.17 8.04 -9.95
CA GLY A 42 -16.15 8.48 -8.95
C GLY A 42 -15.72 8.16 -7.51
N PHE A 43 -15.13 6.99 -7.27
CA PHE A 43 -14.56 6.62 -5.96
C PHE A 43 -13.46 7.60 -5.54
N TYR A 44 -12.49 7.82 -6.43
CA TYR A 44 -11.35 8.70 -6.17
C TYR A 44 -11.75 10.17 -6.03
N SER A 45 -12.74 10.62 -6.81
CA SER A 45 -13.31 11.95 -6.66
C SER A 45 -14.01 12.13 -5.31
N ASN A 46 -14.67 11.10 -4.77
CA ASN A 46 -15.25 11.17 -3.43
C ASN A 46 -14.20 11.17 -2.32
N LEU A 47 -13.10 10.42 -2.45
CA LEU A 47 -11.98 10.50 -1.52
C LEU A 47 -11.34 11.89 -1.49
N LYS A 48 -11.11 12.50 -2.66
CA LYS A 48 -10.52 13.84 -2.79
C LYS A 48 -11.37 14.94 -2.15
N LYS A 49 -12.68 14.72 -1.96
CA LYS A 49 -13.58 15.67 -1.26
C LYS A 49 -13.49 15.60 0.26
N LEU A 50 -12.86 14.58 0.83
CA LEU A 50 -12.68 14.49 2.28
C LEU A 50 -11.67 15.56 2.73
N ASN A 51 -11.94 16.23 3.85
CA ASN A 51 -11.11 17.36 4.33
C ASN A 51 -9.62 17.03 4.42
N ILE A 52 -9.25 15.78 4.76
CA ILE A 52 -7.85 15.36 4.88
C ILE A 52 -7.08 15.45 3.54
N PHE A 53 -7.79 15.40 2.41
CA PHE A 53 -7.23 15.48 1.06
C PHE A 53 -7.22 16.88 0.44
N HIS A 54 -7.77 17.92 1.09
CA HIS A 54 -7.83 19.28 0.51
C HIS A 54 -6.47 19.81 0.00
N ASP A 55 -5.38 19.46 0.69
CA ASP A 55 -4.00 19.79 0.32
C ASP A 55 -3.14 18.53 0.14
N SER A 56 -3.72 17.46 -0.40
CA SER A 56 -2.99 16.21 -0.62
C SER A 56 -3.38 15.57 -1.94
N GLU A 57 -2.39 15.05 -2.64
CA GLU A 57 -2.63 14.24 -3.82
C GLU A 57 -3.05 12.83 -3.39
N LEU A 58 -4.07 12.31 -4.07
CA LEU A 58 -4.38 10.89 -4.01
C LEU A 58 -3.33 10.15 -4.83
N ASN A 59 -2.61 9.23 -4.20
CA ASN A 59 -1.67 8.33 -4.84
C ASN A 59 -1.57 7.05 -4.00
N ILE A 60 -2.38 6.05 -4.35
CA ILE A 60 -2.38 4.74 -3.69
C ILE A 60 -1.19 3.93 -4.19
N GLU A 61 -0.26 3.61 -3.29
CA GLU A 61 0.95 2.84 -3.60
C GLU A 61 0.86 1.40 -3.11
N ALA A 62 0.04 1.13 -2.10
CA ALA A 62 -0.12 -0.22 -1.59
C ALA A 62 -1.56 -0.56 -1.22
N THR A 63 -1.83 -1.86 -1.22
CA THR A 63 -3.09 -2.45 -0.80
C THR A 63 -2.78 -3.66 0.05
N ALA A 64 -3.49 -3.83 1.16
CA ALA A 64 -3.40 -5.01 2.00
C ALA A 64 -4.80 -5.46 2.41
N PHE A 65 -5.01 -6.75 2.65
CA PHE A 65 -6.30 -7.30 3.06
C PHE A 65 -6.17 -8.21 4.27
N ARG A 66 -7.03 -8.01 5.26
CA ARG A 66 -7.16 -8.91 6.43
C ARG A 66 -8.54 -8.81 7.04
N ASP A 67 -9.11 -9.95 7.45
CA ASP A 67 -10.33 -10.01 8.26
C ASP A 67 -11.50 -9.14 7.72
N LYS A 68 -11.76 -9.25 6.41
CA LYS A 68 -12.78 -8.48 5.65
C LYS A 68 -12.47 -6.99 5.48
N GLN A 69 -11.31 -6.53 5.93
CA GLN A 69 -10.86 -5.15 5.75
C GLN A 69 -9.83 -5.06 4.65
N ILE A 70 -9.98 -4.03 3.84
CA ILE A 70 -8.98 -3.64 2.84
C ILE A 70 -8.38 -2.30 3.25
N PHE A 71 -7.06 -2.23 3.20
CA PHE A 71 -6.26 -1.09 3.60
C PHE A 71 -5.62 -0.50 2.34
N LEU A 72 -5.92 0.75 2.03
CA LEU A 72 -5.29 1.49 0.93
C LEU A 72 -4.28 2.49 1.50
N PHE A 73 -3.04 2.40 1.04
CA PHE A 73 -1.93 3.22 1.52
C PHE A 73 -1.68 4.37 0.54
N ASN A 74 -1.94 5.60 0.99
CA ASN A 74 -1.70 6.81 0.23
C ASN A 74 -0.31 7.37 0.55
N ARG A 75 0.52 7.57 -0.48
CA ARG A 75 1.88 8.08 -0.35
C ARG A 75 1.94 9.48 0.26
N LYS A 76 1.15 10.42 -0.26
CA LYS A 76 1.11 11.79 0.26
C LYS A 76 0.33 11.83 1.57
N LYS A 77 0.83 12.61 2.54
CA LYS A 77 0.35 12.65 3.93
C LYS A 77 0.38 11.30 4.66
N ASN A 78 0.93 10.22 4.08
CA ASN A 78 1.09 8.92 4.74
C ASN A 78 -0.22 8.43 5.39
N LEU A 79 -1.25 8.29 4.56
CA LEU A 79 -2.59 7.90 5.01
C LEU A 79 -2.82 6.41 4.79
N VAL A 80 -3.46 5.75 5.75
CA VAL A 80 -4.05 4.42 5.58
C VAL A 80 -5.56 4.55 5.65
N LEU A 81 -6.23 4.21 4.56
CA LEU A 81 -7.67 4.21 4.44
C LEU A 81 -8.17 2.78 4.59
N THR A 82 -9.00 2.56 5.61
CA THR A 82 -9.55 1.23 5.91
C THR A 82 -11.02 1.18 5.51
N PHE A 83 -11.40 0.16 4.75
CA PHE A 83 -12.78 -0.10 4.34
C PHE A 83 -13.20 -1.52 4.68
N ASN A 84 -14.49 -1.71 4.93
CA ASN A 84 -15.10 -3.02 4.74
C ASN A 84 -15.06 -3.40 3.26
N TYR A 85 -14.38 -4.50 2.96
CA TYR A 85 -14.10 -4.92 1.60
C TYR A 85 -15.37 -5.15 0.79
N LEU A 86 -16.36 -5.85 1.35
CA LEU A 86 -17.60 -6.17 0.63
C LEU A 86 -18.43 -4.91 0.34
N ILE A 87 -18.45 -3.95 1.28
CA ILE A 87 -19.15 -2.68 1.07
C ILE A 87 -18.42 -1.85 0.00
N LEU A 88 -17.08 -1.82 0.03
CA LEU A 88 -16.30 -1.16 -1.02
C LEU A 88 -16.55 -1.80 -2.38
N LEU A 89 -16.49 -3.12 -2.48
CA LEU A 89 -16.72 -3.84 -3.72
C LEU A 89 -18.13 -3.56 -4.28
N ALA A 90 -19.17 -3.62 -3.44
CA ALA A 90 -20.53 -3.29 -3.84
C ALA A 90 -20.63 -1.85 -4.37
N TYR A 91 -19.98 -0.87 -3.72
CA TYR A 91 -19.93 0.50 -4.22
C TYR A 91 -19.22 0.61 -5.58
N LEU A 92 -18.07 -0.05 -5.75
CA LEU A 92 -17.32 -0.05 -7.02
C LEU A 92 -18.11 -0.72 -8.17
N LYS A 93 -19.02 -1.64 -7.84
CA LYS A 93 -19.97 -2.25 -8.77
C LYS A 93 -21.24 -1.42 -9.01
N GLY A 94 -21.40 -0.29 -8.32
CA GLY A 94 -22.58 0.58 -8.43
C GLY A 94 -23.80 0.08 -7.65
N GLU A 95 -23.60 -0.83 -6.70
CA GLU A 95 -24.65 -1.52 -5.94
C GLU A 95 -24.85 -0.93 -4.52
N ALA A 96 -23.96 -0.06 -4.08
CA ALA A 96 -24.01 0.58 -2.76
C ALA A 96 -23.68 2.07 -2.83
N SER A 97 -23.91 2.79 -1.72
CA SER A 97 -23.45 4.17 -1.54
C SER A 97 -21.96 4.23 -1.18
N PHE A 98 -21.36 5.41 -1.30
CA PHE A 98 -19.94 5.63 -0.99
C PHE A 98 -19.62 5.22 0.46
N PRO A 99 -18.74 4.22 0.68
CA PRO A 99 -18.34 3.84 2.02
C PRO A 99 -17.35 4.87 2.58
N ILE A 100 -17.68 5.44 3.74
CA ILE A 100 -16.77 6.35 4.44
C ILE A 100 -15.65 5.50 5.08
N PRO A 101 -14.37 5.74 4.74
CA PRO A 101 -13.27 4.99 5.36
C PRO A 101 -12.98 5.46 6.78
N TYR A 102 -12.43 4.55 7.59
CA TYR A 102 -11.57 4.97 8.71
C TYR A 102 -10.22 5.40 8.14
N ILE A 103 -9.70 6.55 8.57
CA ILE A 103 -8.44 7.10 8.05
C ILE A 103 -7.48 7.35 9.20
N GLN A 104 -6.29 6.77 9.11
CA GLN A 104 -5.18 7.05 10.01
C GLN A 104 -4.05 7.73 9.23
N GLN A 105 -3.55 8.84 9.76
CA GLN A 105 -2.36 9.53 9.27
C GLN A 105 -1.15 9.12 10.11
N PHE A 106 -0.01 8.89 9.46
CA PHE A 106 1.24 8.53 10.12
C PHE A 106 2.32 9.60 9.92
N SER A 107 3.15 9.78 10.94
CA SER A 107 4.46 10.41 10.77
C SER A 107 5.48 9.31 10.50
N LEU A 108 6.20 9.43 9.39
CA LEU A 108 7.13 8.41 8.91
C LEU A 108 8.58 8.86 9.11
N PRO A 109 9.56 7.94 9.07
CA PRO A 109 10.97 8.30 9.16
C PRO A 109 11.39 9.31 8.09
N LYS A 110 12.43 10.07 8.40
CA LYS A 110 13.01 11.09 7.52
C LYS A 110 14.47 10.79 7.21
N ILE A 111 14.90 11.09 5.99
CA ILE A 111 16.31 11.17 5.61
C ILE A 111 16.57 12.59 5.15
N ASN A 112 17.58 13.26 5.72
CA ASN A 112 17.93 14.65 5.41
C ASN A 112 16.74 15.63 5.51
N GLY A 113 15.83 15.38 6.47
CA GLY A 113 14.64 16.21 6.69
C GLY A 113 13.45 15.91 5.77
N ILE A 114 13.62 15.05 4.76
CA ILE A 114 12.55 14.63 3.83
C ILE A 114 11.87 13.38 4.39
N GLU A 115 10.55 13.44 4.52
CA GLU A 115 9.74 12.33 5.03
C GLU A 115 9.52 11.25 3.98
N ALA A 116 9.63 9.99 4.42
CA ALA A 116 9.31 8.85 3.58
C ALA A 116 7.82 8.85 3.22
N GLY A 117 7.52 8.26 2.06
CA GLY A 117 6.16 7.94 1.64
C GLY A 117 5.94 6.44 1.58
N PHE A 118 4.72 5.97 1.90
CA PHE A 118 4.35 4.57 1.67
C PHE A 118 4.66 4.15 0.23
N SER A 119 5.14 2.92 0.08
CA SER A 119 5.53 2.35 -1.21
C SER A 119 5.08 0.89 -1.36
N GLY A 120 4.91 0.14 -0.27
CA GLY A 120 4.45 -1.25 -0.32
C GLY A 120 3.82 -1.70 1.00
N ALA A 121 2.98 -2.73 0.95
CA ALA A 121 2.36 -3.31 2.14
C ALA A 121 1.97 -4.77 1.92
N THR A 122 2.02 -5.56 2.99
CA THR A 122 1.53 -6.94 3.05
C THR A 122 1.11 -7.29 4.47
N VAL A 123 0.29 -8.32 4.65
CA VAL A 123 -0.14 -8.80 5.96
C VAL A 123 0.63 -10.03 6.39
N LEU A 124 0.90 -10.14 7.69
CA LEU A 124 1.21 -11.45 8.26
C LEU A 124 -0.05 -12.32 8.23
N LYS A 125 0.08 -13.63 8.03
CA LYS A 125 -1.04 -14.57 8.04
C LYS A 125 -1.41 -14.91 9.47
N ASN A 126 -0.44 -15.26 10.30
CA ASN A 126 -0.73 -15.75 11.66
C ASN A 126 -0.96 -14.64 12.69
N GLU A 127 -0.64 -13.39 12.35
CA GLU A 127 -0.59 -12.26 13.28
C GLU A 127 -1.33 -11.06 12.72
N SER A 128 -2.09 -10.34 13.55
CA SER A 128 -2.84 -9.16 13.13
C SER A 128 -1.92 -7.95 12.96
N LYS A 129 -1.03 -8.02 11.97
CA LYS A 129 -0.05 -7.00 11.65
C LYS A 129 0.10 -6.83 10.14
N ILE A 130 0.37 -5.59 9.75
CA ILE A 130 0.78 -5.21 8.40
C ILE A 130 2.28 -4.95 8.44
N ILE A 131 3.02 -5.50 7.50
CA ILE A 131 4.37 -5.08 7.15
C ILE A 131 4.25 -4.08 6.01
N PHE A 132 4.96 -2.96 6.10
CA PHE A 132 4.97 -1.95 5.05
C PHE A 132 6.39 -1.53 4.69
N THR A 133 6.57 -1.06 3.47
CA THR A 133 7.78 -0.37 3.01
C THR A 133 7.46 1.08 2.72
N VAL A 134 8.43 1.94 2.99
CA VAL A 134 8.38 3.36 2.67
C VAL A 134 9.69 3.79 2.04
N SER A 135 9.62 4.70 1.07
CA SER A 135 10.80 5.21 0.35
C SER A 135 10.86 6.73 0.43
N VAL A 136 12.08 7.24 0.62
CA VAL A 136 12.37 8.67 0.63
C VAL A 136 12.94 9.06 -0.73
N GLU A 137 12.22 9.94 -1.41
CA GLU A 137 12.65 10.52 -2.70
C GLU A 137 12.72 12.03 -2.56
N ASN A 138 13.85 12.60 -2.98
CA ASN A 138 14.04 14.04 -3.01
C ASN A 138 13.41 14.63 -4.28
N THR A 139 12.08 14.70 -4.28
CA THR A 139 11.31 15.34 -5.37
C THR A 139 10.28 16.32 -4.83
N ASN A 140 10.22 17.48 -5.49
CA ASN A 140 9.18 18.49 -5.24
C ASN A 140 7.86 18.15 -5.95
N ASN A 141 7.77 17.06 -6.72
CA ASN A 141 6.63 16.75 -7.59
C ASN A 141 6.42 15.23 -7.76
N ALA A 142 5.19 14.73 -7.58
CA ALA A 142 4.87 13.30 -7.78
C ALA A 142 4.97 12.81 -9.24
N TYR A 143 5.20 13.70 -10.20
CA TYR A 143 5.39 13.38 -11.62
C TYR A 143 6.86 13.42 -12.09
N LYS A 144 7.81 13.72 -11.20
CA LYS A 144 9.24 13.74 -11.51
C LYS A 144 10.00 12.84 -10.56
N ASP A 145 10.86 12.01 -11.13
CA ASP A 145 11.73 11.12 -10.37
C ASP A 145 12.75 11.95 -9.59
N GLY A 146 12.73 11.77 -8.27
CA GLY A 146 13.65 12.43 -7.35
C GLY A 146 14.89 11.59 -7.10
N GLU A 147 15.91 12.17 -6.48
CA GLU A 147 17.01 11.38 -5.96
C GLU A 147 16.49 10.41 -4.89
N ILE A 148 16.78 9.11 -5.05
CA ILE A 148 16.45 8.08 -4.08
C ILE A 148 17.39 8.21 -2.87
N LEU A 149 16.83 8.59 -1.71
CA LEU A 149 17.61 8.76 -0.48
C LEU A 149 17.66 7.50 0.38
N GLY A 150 16.76 6.55 0.14
CA GLY A 150 16.72 5.26 0.83
C GLY A 150 15.30 4.81 1.18
N SER A 151 15.20 3.65 1.83
CA SER A 151 13.93 3.05 2.21
C SER A 151 13.94 2.50 3.64
N PHE A 152 12.76 2.35 4.21
CA PHE A 152 12.54 1.74 5.51
C PHE A 152 11.50 0.62 5.37
N ILE A 153 11.58 -0.34 6.29
CA ILE A 153 10.55 -1.34 6.50
C ILE A 153 9.95 -1.13 7.89
N GLY A 154 8.64 -1.30 8.00
CA GLY A 154 7.96 -1.13 9.28
C GLY A 154 6.77 -2.05 9.45
N MET A 155 6.16 -1.95 10.63
CA MET A 155 5.03 -2.75 11.04
C MET A 155 3.96 -1.92 11.74
N ILE A 156 2.71 -2.29 11.50
CA ILE A 156 1.51 -1.70 12.11
C ILE A 156 0.65 -2.83 12.66
N ASN A 157 0.20 -2.69 13.91
CA ASN A 157 -0.79 -3.61 14.47
C ASN A 157 -2.17 -3.32 13.89
N ILE A 158 -2.97 -4.36 13.67
CA ILE A 158 -4.40 -4.25 13.39
C ILE A 158 -5.15 -4.57 14.68
N THR A 159 -5.94 -3.60 15.16
CA THR A 159 -6.76 -3.71 16.36
C THR A 159 -8.16 -3.23 16.02
N ASP A 160 -9.20 -3.96 16.45
CA ASP A 160 -10.60 -3.60 16.19
C ASP A 160 -10.91 -3.30 14.72
N ASN A 161 -10.34 -4.11 13.82
CA ASN A 161 -10.47 -4.01 12.35
C ASN A 161 -9.88 -2.72 11.73
N THR A 162 -9.09 -1.95 12.47
CA THR A 162 -8.38 -0.77 11.96
C THR A 162 -6.89 -0.83 12.28
N VAL A 163 -6.11 0.05 11.67
CA VAL A 163 -4.68 0.17 11.97
C VAL A 163 -4.45 0.93 13.27
N SER A 164 -3.54 0.43 14.10
CA SER A 164 -3.03 1.15 15.27
C SER A 164 -2.26 2.40 14.83
N PRO A 165 -2.35 3.52 15.57
CA PRO A 165 -1.55 4.71 15.29
C PRO A 165 -0.06 4.54 15.63
N VAL A 166 0.30 3.47 16.35
CA VAL A 166 1.69 3.18 16.73
C VAL A 166 2.32 2.27 15.69
N ILE A 167 3.49 2.68 15.21
CA ILE A 167 4.28 1.94 14.22
C ILE A 167 5.70 1.73 14.71
N ASN A 168 6.31 0.66 14.25
CA ASN A 168 7.75 0.39 14.39
C ASN A 168 8.36 0.35 13.00
N PHE A 169 9.59 0.82 12.85
CA PHE A 169 10.31 0.76 11.58
C PHE A 169 11.81 0.67 11.80
N CYS A 170 12.51 0.14 10.81
CA CYS A 170 13.97 0.19 10.72
C CYS A 170 14.39 0.54 9.29
N PRO A 171 15.58 1.14 9.11
CA PRO A 171 16.14 1.37 7.78
C PRO A 171 16.36 0.03 7.05
N ILE A 172 16.09 -0.01 5.75
CA ILE A 172 16.56 -1.08 4.90
C ILE A 172 18.03 -0.79 4.60
N PRO A 173 18.97 -1.71 4.92
CA PRO A 173 20.40 -1.46 4.70
C PRO A 173 20.70 -1.15 3.24
N ASN A 174 21.55 -0.14 3.03
CA ASN A 174 22.08 0.18 1.71
C ASN A 174 23.08 -0.93 1.30
N MET A 175 22.97 -1.39 0.05
CA MET A 175 23.77 -2.47 -0.54
C MET A 175 24.66 -1.92 -1.67
N GLU A 176 25.41 -0.85 -1.39
CA GLU A 176 26.25 -0.01 -2.28
C GLU A 176 25.55 1.26 -2.80
N GLU A 177 24.26 1.17 -3.15
CA GLU A 177 23.42 2.31 -3.53
C GLU A 177 22.11 2.37 -2.72
N ASN A 178 21.50 3.56 -2.68
CA ASN A 178 20.21 3.74 -2.02
C ASN A 178 19.12 3.04 -2.82
N LEU A 179 18.33 2.20 -2.16
CA LEU A 179 17.28 1.42 -2.78
C LEU A 179 15.92 2.09 -2.58
N LYS A 180 15.15 2.23 -3.65
CA LYS A 180 13.72 2.56 -3.62
C LYS A 180 12.94 1.25 -3.64
N VAL A 181 12.52 0.81 -2.45
CA VAL A 181 11.77 -0.44 -2.27
C VAL A 181 10.28 -0.14 -2.43
N GLU A 182 9.67 -0.69 -3.47
CA GLU A 182 8.27 -0.42 -3.85
C GLU A 182 7.33 -1.60 -3.63
N SER A 183 7.85 -2.73 -3.15
CA SER A 183 7.00 -3.86 -2.82
C SER A 183 7.59 -4.69 -1.70
N VAL A 184 6.68 -5.32 -0.95
CA VAL A 184 7.00 -6.30 0.07
C VAL A 184 5.95 -7.40 0.03
N THR A 185 6.38 -8.65 0.14
CA THR A 185 5.49 -9.79 0.36
C THR A 185 6.12 -10.80 1.31
N VAL A 186 5.25 -11.52 2.03
CA VAL A 186 5.67 -12.57 2.95
C VAL A 186 5.99 -13.84 2.17
N GLN A 187 7.26 -14.27 2.23
CA GLN A 187 7.68 -15.56 1.69
C GLN A 187 7.37 -16.69 2.68
N GLU A 188 7.73 -16.49 3.95
CA GLU A 188 7.63 -17.51 5.00
C GLU A 188 7.57 -16.85 6.39
N GLU A 189 6.61 -17.24 7.23
CA GLU A 189 6.61 -16.94 8.66
C GLU A 189 7.37 -18.05 9.41
N VAL A 190 8.64 -17.80 9.70
CA VAL A 190 9.57 -18.82 10.24
C VAL A 190 9.24 -19.14 11.71
N SER A 191 8.99 -18.10 12.51
CA SER A 191 8.55 -18.20 13.89
C SER A 191 7.90 -16.88 14.30
N ILE A 192 7.29 -16.83 15.49
CA ILE A 192 6.89 -15.55 16.08
C ILE A 192 8.10 -14.60 16.13
N GLY A 193 7.90 -13.37 15.66
CA GLY A 193 8.95 -12.35 15.58
C GLY A 193 10.03 -12.57 14.51
N LYS A 194 9.86 -13.52 13.58
CA LYS A 194 10.81 -13.78 12.49
C LYS A 194 10.12 -14.16 11.20
N THR A 195 10.25 -13.32 10.18
CA THR A 195 9.58 -13.49 8.88
C THR A 195 10.58 -13.32 7.74
N LYS A 196 10.56 -14.23 6.76
CA LYS A 196 11.26 -14.06 5.48
C LYS A 196 10.37 -13.28 4.52
N LEU A 197 10.95 -12.28 3.88
CA LEU A 197 10.26 -11.37 2.98
C LEU A 197 10.97 -11.33 1.64
N ILE A 198 10.18 -11.15 0.59
CA ILE A 198 10.66 -10.71 -0.72
C ILE A 198 10.35 -9.22 -0.85
N LEU A 199 11.36 -8.44 -1.22
CA LEU A 199 11.23 -7.02 -1.55
C LEU A 199 11.55 -6.81 -3.02
N ILE A 200 10.88 -5.85 -3.66
CA ILE A 200 11.16 -5.44 -5.04
C ILE A 200 11.53 -3.97 -5.04
N THR A 201 12.59 -3.62 -5.80
CA THR A 201 13.00 -2.24 -6.02
C THR A 201 12.62 -1.75 -7.41
N ASP A 202 12.49 -0.43 -7.56
CA ASP A 202 12.43 0.27 -8.86
C ASP A 202 13.53 1.35 -8.85
N ASP A 203 14.34 1.41 -9.90
CA ASP A 203 15.39 2.43 -10.04
C ASP A 203 14.96 3.65 -10.87
N ASP A 204 13.68 3.73 -11.26
CA ASP A 204 13.09 4.74 -12.15
C ASP A 204 13.69 4.73 -13.58
N LEU A 205 14.61 3.80 -13.88
CA LEU A 205 15.22 3.58 -15.19
C LEU A 205 14.68 2.31 -15.86
N GLY A 206 13.69 1.66 -15.24
CA GLY A 206 13.03 0.46 -15.72
C GLY A 206 13.71 -0.84 -15.29
N ASN A 207 14.67 -0.80 -14.36
CA ASN A 207 15.24 -2.00 -13.76
C ASN A 207 14.60 -2.27 -12.39
N SER A 208 14.49 -3.56 -12.06
CA SER A 208 14.02 -4.00 -10.75
C SER A 208 14.92 -5.07 -10.18
N ILE A 209 15.15 -5.01 -8.88
CA ILE A 209 15.93 -6.00 -8.14
C ILE A 209 15.01 -6.71 -7.16
N LEU A 210 15.10 -8.04 -7.13
CA LEU A 210 14.48 -8.86 -6.09
C LEU A 210 15.47 -9.02 -4.93
N LEU A 211 15.01 -8.70 -3.72
CA LEU A 211 15.80 -8.83 -2.51
C LEU A 211 15.13 -9.83 -1.57
N GLU A 212 15.89 -10.83 -1.14
CA GLU A 212 15.47 -11.72 -0.05
C GLU A 212 15.93 -11.13 1.28
N SER A 213 15.03 -11.09 2.27
CA SER A 213 15.33 -10.50 3.57
C SER A 213 14.70 -11.27 4.72
N ILE A 214 15.27 -11.10 5.92
CA ILE A 214 14.71 -11.62 7.17
C ILE A 214 14.38 -10.41 8.05
N LEU A 215 13.10 -10.25 8.37
CA LEU A 215 12.63 -9.27 9.33
C LEU A 215 12.52 -9.92 10.72
N LEU A 216 13.18 -9.31 11.69
CA LEU A 216 13.04 -9.63 13.12
C LEU A 216 12.18 -8.56 13.77
N TRP A 217 11.12 -8.95 14.48
CA TRP A 217 10.10 -8.04 15.00
C TRP A 217 9.47 -8.49 16.32
#